data_AF-A0A537Z253-F1
#
_entry.id   AF-A0A537Z253-F1
#
_cell.length_a   1.000
_cell.length_b   1.000
_cell.length_c   1.000
_cell.angle_alpha   90.00
_cell.angle_beta   90.00
_cell.angle_gamma   90.00
#
_symmetry.space_group_name_H-M   'P 1'
#
loop_
_entity.id
_entity.type
_entity.pdbx_description
1 polymer ?
#
loop_
_entity_poly.entity_id
_entity_poly.type
_entity_poly.pdbx_seq_one_letter_code
_entity_poly.pdbx_strand_id
1 'polypeptide(L)'
;SRYARATRVLGELERHPAADDPIVRDGIAQTLAVGRAAELMNYSVIAMRERGEIPPWQASAARVHNVAYERRVMSIGEPMLGTDVLVTKEDDHALETGEIEEFDRHIITSSVTAGTYEVQMGIVASRGLGLERD
;
A
#
# COMPACT_ATOMS: atom_id res chain seq x y z
N SER A 1 -4.43 -9.86 -2.51
CA SER A 1 -5.01 -8.49 -2.48
C SER A 1 -3.87 -7.47 -2.40
N ARG A 2 -4.10 -6.19 -2.73
CA ARG A 2 -3.04 -5.15 -2.73
C ARG A 2 -2.35 -4.99 -1.37
N TYR A 3 -3.12 -4.89 -0.29
CA TYR A 3 -2.58 -4.84 1.07
C TYR A 3 -1.68 -6.04 1.38
N ALA A 4 -2.05 -7.26 0.96
CA ALA A 4 -1.28 -8.46 1.27
C ALA A 4 0.11 -8.45 0.63
N ARG A 5 0.25 -7.90 -0.58
CA ARG A 5 1.58 -7.73 -1.22
C ARG A 5 2.42 -6.71 -0.46
N ALA A 6 1.86 -5.55 -0.14
CA ALA A 6 2.55 -4.52 0.65
C ALA A 6 2.96 -5.02 2.05
N THR A 7 2.12 -5.83 2.71
CA THR A 7 2.44 -6.47 3.99
C THR A 7 3.55 -7.49 3.88
N ARG A 8 3.62 -8.25 2.78
CA ARG A 8 4.74 -9.15 2.53
C ARG A 8 6.04 -8.36 2.41
N VAL A 9 6.10 -7.37 1.51
CA VAL A 9 7.28 -6.51 1.32
C VAL A 9 7.71 -5.86 2.63
N LEU A 10 6.77 -5.33 3.43
CA LEU A 10 7.09 -4.76 4.75
C LEU A 10 7.72 -5.80 5.70
N GLY A 11 7.26 -7.05 5.67
CA GLY A 11 7.86 -8.14 6.44
C GLY A 11 9.26 -8.52 5.96
N GLU A 12 9.55 -8.36 4.67
CA GLU A 12 10.92 -8.53 4.15
C GLU A 12 11.83 -7.39 4.58
N LEU A 13 11.31 -6.15 4.60
CA LEU A 13 12.04 -5.02 5.16
C LEU A 13 12.36 -5.21 6.64
N GLU A 14 11.42 -5.76 7.43
CA GLU A 14 11.61 -6.07 8.86
C GLU A 14 12.74 -7.09 9.10
N ARG A 15 12.94 -8.05 8.18
CA ARG A 15 14.00 -9.07 8.29
C ARG A 15 15.37 -8.56 7.89
N HIS A 16 15.45 -7.40 7.24
CA HIS A 16 16.71 -6.83 6.82
C HIS A 16 17.51 -6.30 8.03
N PRO A 17 18.84 -6.47 8.11
CA PRO A 17 19.64 -6.00 9.24
C PRO A 17 19.50 -4.50 9.56
N ALA A 18 19.22 -3.67 8.55
CA ALA A 18 18.99 -2.24 8.74
C ALA A 18 17.70 -1.92 9.53
N ALA A 19 16.78 -2.87 9.69
CA ALA A 19 15.58 -2.72 10.52
C ALA A 19 15.89 -2.65 12.03
N ASP A 20 17.13 -2.92 12.44
CA ASP A 20 17.54 -2.77 13.84
C ASP A 20 17.75 -1.31 14.26
N ASP A 21 17.86 -0.38 13.31
CA ASP A 21 17.82 1.06 13.61
C ASP A 21 16.46 1.41 14.27
N PRO A 22 16.44 2.03 15.47
CA PRO A 22 15.21 2.36 16.17
C PRO A 22 14.23 3.21 15.36
N ILE A 23 14.71 4.10 14.49
CA ILE A 23 13.88 4.97 13.64
C ILE A 23 13.22 4.12 12.54
N VAL A 24 13.97 3.22 11.91
CA VAL A 24 13.44 2.32 10.89
C VAL A 24 12.42 1.36 11.52
N ARG A 25 12.75 0.79 12.68
CA ARG A 25 11.85 -0.11 13.42
C ARG A 25 10.53 0.57 13.80
N ASP A 26 10.57 1.80 14.30
CA ASP A 26 9.36 2.58 14.59
C ASP A 26 8.58 2.88 13.32
N GLY A 27 9.26 3.24 12.23
CA GLY A 27 8.65 3.43 10.91
C GLY A 27 7.91 2.19 10.42
N ILE A 28 8.52 1.01 10.55
CA ILE A 28 7.91 -0.29 10.20
C ILE A 28 6.68 -0.55 11.07
N ALA A 29 6.78 -0.35 12.38
CA ALA A 29 5.67 -0.55 13.32
C ALA A 29 4.47 0.36 13.01
N GLN A 30 4.70 1.65 12.75
CA GLN A 30 3.66 2.58 12.33
C GLN A 30 3.03 2.17 11.00
N THR A 31 3.86 1.72 10.05
CA THR A 31 3.42 1.32 8.71
C THR A 31 2.61 0.02 8.76
N LEU A 32 2.92 -0.88 9.68
CA LEU A 32 2.12 -2.07 9.94
C LEU A 32 0.71 -1.70 10.42
N ALA A 33 0.57 -0.71 11.29
CA ALA A 33 -0.76 -0.24 11.73
C ALA A 33 -1.59 0.31 10.55
N VAL A 34 -0.96 1.06 9.64
CA VAL A 34 -1.59 1.50 8.38
C VAL A 34 -2.03 0.31 7.53
N GLY A 35 -1.19 -0.73 7.43
CA GLY A 35 -1.50 -1.96 6.72
C GLY A 35 -2.69 -2.73 7.31
N ARG A 36 -2.78 -2.80 8.64
CA ARG A 36 -3.94 -3.42 9.33
C ARG A 36 -5.23 -2.65 9.09
N ALA A 37 -5.18 -1.33 9.10
CA ALA A 37 -6.34 -0.53 8.70
C ALA A 37 -6.73 -0.81 7.24
N ALA A 38 -5.76 -0.92 6.32
CA ALA A 38 -6.01 -1.28 4.93
C ALA A 38 -6.74 -2.63 4.82
N GLU A 39 -6.20 -3.68 5.46
CA GLU A 39 -6.79 -5.01 5.52
C GLU A 39 -8.24 -4.98 6.00
N LEU A 40 -8.51 -4.33 7.14
CA LEU A 40 -9.85 -4.22 7.72
C LEU A 40 -10.82 -3.45 6.82
N MET A 41 -10.38 -2.39 6.14
CA MET A 41 -11.21 -1.65 5.19
C MET A 41 -11.59 -2.53 3.98
N ASN A 42 -10.65 -3.35 3.48
CA ASN A 42 -10.95 -4.27 2.39
C ASN A 42 -11.95 -5.35 2.85
N TYR A 43 -11.76 -5.93 4.04
CA TYR A 43 -12.71 -6.91 4.60
C TYR A 43 -14.10 -6.29 4.82
N SER A 44 -14.17 -5.06 5.30
CA SER A 44 -15.44 -4.36 5.48
C SER A 44 -16.20 -4.21 4.16
N VAL A 45 -15.49 -3.82 3.08
CA VAL A 45 -16.08 -3.72 1.73
C VAL A 45 -16.56 -5.07 1.20
N ILE A 46 -15.80 -6.14 1.43
CA ILE A 46 -16.21 -7.50 1.05
C ILE A 46 -17.47 -7.91 1.81
N ALA A 47 -17.48 -7.74 3.13
CA ALA A 47 -18.63 -8.08 3.98
C ALA A 47 -19.89 -7.30 3.60
N MET A 48 -19.78 -6.02 3.23
CA MET A 48 -20.91 -5.24 2.71
C MET A 48 -21.48 -5.87 1.43
N ARG A 49 -20.61 -6.23 0.47
CA ARG A 49 -21.02 -6.86 -0.79
C ARG A 49 -21.68 -8.23 -0.57
N GLU A 50 -21.15 -9.02 0.36
CA GLU A 50 -21.74 -10.32 0.74
C GLU A 50 -23.15 -10.18 1.33
N ARG A 51 -23.45 -9.06 1.99
CA ARG A 51 -24.81 -8.73 2.45
C ARG A 51 -25.71 -8.14 1.35
N GLY A 52 -25.23 -8.04 0.11
CA GLY A 52 -25.96 -7.44 -1.01
C GLY A 52 -25.96 -5.91 -1.01
N GLU A 53 -25.15 -5.27 -0.17
CA GLU A 53 -25.00 -3.81 -0.15
C GLU A 53 -24.08 -3.35 -1.28
N ILE A 54 -24.36 -2.18 -1.84
CA ILE A 54 -23.47 -1.51 -2.79
C ILE A 54 -22.67 -0.45 -2.01
N PRO A 55 -21.38 -0.64 -1.71
CA PRO A 55 -20.59 0.32 -0.94
C PRO A 55 -20.35 1.61 -1.75
N PRO A 56 -21.03 2.75 -1.45
CA PRO A 56 -21.00 3.93 -2.30
C PRO A 56 -19.64 4.63 -2.38
N TRP A 57 -18.86 4.60 -1.30
CA TRP A 57 -17.55 5.26 -1.18
C TRP A 57 -16.49 4.42 -0.44
N GLN A 58 -16.91 3.40 0.31
CA GLN A 58 -16.02 2.57 1.14
C GLN A 58 -15.01 1.81 0.28
N ALA A 59 -15.41 1.36 -0.91
CA ALA A 59 -14.50 0.73 -1.87
C ALA A 59 -13.42 1.72 -2.35
N SER A 60 -13.80 2.98 -2.60
CA SER A 60 -12.87 4.06 -2.95
C SER A 60 -11.94 4.41 -1.80
N ALA A 61 -12.45 4.50 -0.57
CA ALA A 61 -11.65 4.75 0.62
C ALA A 61 -10.63 3.63 0.86
N ALA A 62 -11.04 2.36 0.77
CA ALA A 62 -10.13 1.22 0.88
C ALA A 62 -9.06 1.24 -0.23
N ARG A 63 -9.43 1.66 -1.43
CA ARG A 63 -8.50 1.79 -2.56
C ARG A 63 -7.45 2.88 -2.36
N VAL A 64 -7.87 4.07 -1.92
CA VAL A 64 -7.00 5.20 -1.56
C VAL A 64 -6.03 4.79 -0.47
N HIS A 65 -6.55 4.16 0.59
CA HIS A 65 -5.74 3.72 1.73
C HIS A 65 -4.74 2.63 1.34
N ASN A 66 -5.10 1.73 0.42
CA ASN A 66 -4.14 0.76 -0.16
C ASN A 66 -2.98 1.48 -0.89
N VAL A 67 -3.22 2.55 -1.67
CA VAL A 67 -2.12 3.32 -2.32
C VAL A 67 -1.24 3.97 -1.27
N ALA A 68 -1.85 4.59 -0.26
CA ALA A 68 -1.10 5.24 0.81
C ALA A 68 -0.22 4.23 1.57
N TYR A 69 -0.73 3.02 1.81
CA TYR A 69 0.03 1.94 2.42
C TYR A 69 1.19 1.48 1.53
N GLU A 70 0.93 1.20 0.25
CA GLU A 70 1.97 0.79 -0.72
C GLU A 70 3.13 1.82 -0.72
N ARG A 71 2.81 3.12 -0.82
CA ARG A 71 3.80 4.22 -0.77
C ARG A 71 4.54 4.31 0.57
N ARG A 72 3.85 4.11 1.69
CA ARG A 72 4.47 4.16 3.02
C ARG A 72 5.51 3.06 3.19
N VAL A 73 5.23 1.85 2.68
CA VAL A 73 6.19 0.74 2.68
C VAL A 73 7.45 1.12 1.93
N MET A 74 7.35 1.66 0.71
CA MET A 74 8.56 2.05 -0.04
C MET A 74 9.24 3.31 0.45
N SER A 75 8.53 4.23 1.12
CA SER A 75 9.18 5.35 1.79
C SER A 75 10.15 4.91 2.91
N ILE A 76 10.00 3.67 3.40
CA ILE A 76 10.96 3.03 4.30
C ILE A 76 11.98 2.21 3.48
N GLY A 77 11.50 1.42 2.52
CA GLY A 77 12.34 0.50 1.74
C GLY A 77 13.41 1.21 0.90
N GLU A 78 13.05 2.26 0.16
CA GLU A 78 13.97 3.01 -0.71
C GLU A 78 15.22 3.52 0.03
N PRO A 79 15.12 4.30 1.14
CA PRO A 79 16.30 4.75 1.86
C PRO A 79 17.02 3.61 2.59
N MET A 80 16.30 2.56 3.01
CA MET A 80 16.88 1.43 3.74
C MET A 80 17.74 0.53 2.85
N LEU A 81 17.33 0.32 1.60
CA LEU A 81 17.96 -0.58 0.64
C LEU A 81 18.88 0.14 -0.35
N GLY A 82 18.74 1.46 -0.50
CA GLY A 82 19.54 2.24 -1.44
C GLY A 82 19.33 1.74 -2.87
N THR A 83 20.42 1.47 -3.59
CA THR A 83 20.36 1.01 -4.98
C THR A 83 19.83 -0.42 -5.14
N ASP A 84 19.84 -1.22 -4.08
CA ASP A 84 19.43 -2.63 -4.14
C ASP A 84 17.92 -2.78 -4.40
N VAL A 85 17.15 -1.72 -4.14
CA VAL A 85 15.71 -1.64 -4.47
C VAL A 85 15.42 -1.74 -5.97
N LEU A 86 16.41 -1.44 -6.81
CA LEU A 86 16.29 -1.43 -8.28
C LEU A 86 16.78 -2.73 -8.93
N VAL A 87 17.27 -3.69 -8.14
CA VAL A 87 17.83 -4.94 -8.67
C VAL A 87 16.69 -5.86 -9.09
N THR A 88 16.63 -6.15 -10.38
CA THR A 88 15.57 -6.95 -10.99
C THR A 88 15.83 -8.44 -10.82
N LYS A 89 14.79 -9.26 -10.92
CA LYS A 89 14.86 -10.73 -10.75
C LYS A 89 15.79 -11.47 -11.71
N GLU A 90 16.26 -10.80 -12.76
CA GLU A 90 17.23 -11.34 -13.71
C GLU A 90 18.67 -11.34 -13.16
N ASP A 91 18.93 -10.66 -12.04
CA ASP A 91 20.20 -10.65 -11.32
C ASP A 91 20.15 -11.57 -10.10
N ASP A 92 21.24 -12.29 -9.83
CA ASP A 92 21.36 -13.19 -8.67
C ASP A 92 21.35 -12.45 -7.32
N HIS A 93 21.59 -11.13 -7.32
CA HIS A 93 21.53 -10.27 -6.14
C HIS A 93 20.12 -9.72 -5.86
N ALA A 94 19.11 -10.12 -6.64
CA ALA A 94 17.75 -9.63 -6.48
C ALA A 94 17.19 -10.00 -5.10
N LEU A 95 16.73 -8.98 -4.37
CA LEU A 95 16.04 -9.17 -3.11
C LEU A 95 14.70 -9.86 -3.34
N GLU A 96 14.43 -10.94 -2.60
CA GLU A 96 13.16 -11.65 -2.63
C GLU A 96 12.74 -12.06 -4.06
N THR A 97 13.70 -12.56 -4.84
CA THR A 97 13.49 -12.95 -6.26
C THR A 97 12.96 -11.77 -7.11
N GLY A 98 13.35 -10.55 -6.77
CA GLY A 98 12.94 -9.31 -7.44
C GLY A 98 11.58 -8.76 -7.03
N GLU A 99 10.92 -9.30 -6.00
CA GLU A 99 9.60 -8.81 -5.58
C GLU A 99 9.62 -7.35 -5.14
N ILE A 100 10.72 -6.91 -4.50
CA ILE A 100 10.89 -5.53 -4.02
C ILE A 100 10.94 -4.55 -5.19
N GLU A 101 11.77 -4.82 -6.20
CA GLU A 101 11.87 -3.97 -7.38
C GLU A 101 10.55 -3.96 -8.17
N GLU A 102 9.92 -5.13 -8.37
CA GLU A 102 8.63 -5.21 -9.04
C GLU A 102 7.53 -4.45 -8.27
N PHE A 103 7.68 -4.29 -6.94
CA PHE A 103 6.75 -3.56 -6.10
C PHE A 103 7.00 -2.05 -6.16
N ASP A 104 8.26 -1.63 -6.12
CA ASP A 104 8.70 -0.24 -6.32
C ASP A 104 8.19 0.31 -7.66
N ARG A 105 8.47 -0.40 -8.75
CA ARG A 105 8.02 -0.05 -10.10
C ARG A 105 6.49 0.05 -10.19
N HIS A 106 5.78 -0.85 -9.51
CA HIS A 106 4.32 -0.85 -9.48
C HIS A 106 3.75 0.37 -8.74
N ILE A 107 4.39 0.84 -7.67
CA ILE A 107 3.92 1.99 -6.87
C ILE A 107 3.79 3.25 -7.70
N ILE A 108 4.69 3.47 -8.64
CA ILE A 108 4.66 4.61 -9.56
C ILE A 108 3.34 4.64 -10.34
N THR A 109 2.88 3.48 -10.82
CA THR A 109 1.63 3.38 -11.59
C THR A 109 0.39 3.20 -10.71
N SER A 110 0.59 2.82 -9.44
CA SER A 110 -0.46 2.47 -8.51
C SER A 110 -1.46 3.60 -8.27
N SER A 111 -1.11 4.86 -8.47
CA SER A 111 -2.05 5.97 -8.30
C SER A 111 -3.02 6.16 -9.46
N VAL A 112 -2.80 5.51 -10.60
CA VAL A 112 -3.62 5.71 -11.81
C VAL A 112 -4.49 4.49 -12.08
N THR A 113 -4.02 3.29 -11.74
CA THR A 113 -4.75 2.04 -12.00
C THR A 113 -6.04 1.93 -11.19
N ALA A 114 -7.12 1.52 -11.88
CA ALA A 114 -8.47 1.31 -11.34
C ALA A 114 -9.13 2.60 -10.79
N GLY A 115 -9.02 3.67 -11.57
CA GLY A 115 -9.45 5.02 -11.20
C GLY A 115 -8.33 5.75 -10.48
N THR A 116 -8.00 6.96 -10.95
CA THR A 116 -6.89 7.71 -10.37
C THR A 116 -7.16 8.02 -8.90
N TYR A 117 -6.08 8.22 -8.15
CA TYR A 117 -6.14 8.54 -6.73
C TYR A 117 -7.04 9.76 -6.46
N GLU A 118 -6.98 10.77 -7.33
CA GLU A 118 -7.78 11.99 -7.27
C GLU A 118 -9.26 11.71 -7.54
N VAL A 119 -9.57 10.84 -8.52
CA VAL A 119 -10.96 10.42 -8.77
C VAL A 119 -11.53 9.66 -7.58
N GLN A 120 -10.75 8.73 -7.00
CA GLN A 120 -11.18 7.98 -5.82
C GLN A 120 -11.37 8.90 -4.61
N MET A 121 -10.45 9.83 -4.37
CA MET A 121 -10.59 10.86 -3.34
C MET A 121 -11.82 11.73 -3.57
N GLY A 122 -12.11 12.10 -4.82
CA GLY A 122 -13.32 12.85 -5.17
C GLY A 122 -14.62 12.08 -4.87
N ILE A 123 -14.63 10.75 -5.02
CA ILE A 123 -15.77 9.92 -4.62
C ILE A 123 -15.92 9.89 -3.09
N VAL A 124 -14.80 9.77 -2.36
CA VAL A 124 -14.81 9.83 -0.89
C VAL A 124 -15.33 11.18 -0.40
N ALA A 125 -14.86 12.28 -0.99
CA ALA A 125 -15.31 13.63 -0.67
C ALA A 125 -16.82 13.79 -0.91
N SER A 126 -17.30 13.47 -2.12
CA SER A 126 -18.71 13.75 -2.46
C SER A 126 -19.70 12.77 -1.83
N ARG A 127 -19.39 11.47 -1.79
CA ARG A 127 -20.32 10.45 -1.31
C ARG A 127 -20.09 10.04 0.14
N GLY A 128 -18.86 10.17 0.63
CA GLY A 128 -18.52 9.85 2.02
C GLY A 128 -18.69 11.03 2.96
N LEU A 129 -18.31 12.23 2.51
CA LEU A 129 -18.34 13.45 3.33
C LEU A 129 -19.42 14.45 2.91
N GLY A 130 -20.13 14.21 1.80
CA GLY A 130 -21.16 15.12 1.30
C GLY A 130 -20.62 16.46 0.79
N LEU A 131 -19.34 16.52 0.44
CA LEU A 131 -18.73 17.73 -0.09
C LEU A 131 -19.16 17.96 -1.55
N GLU A 132 -19.65 19.16 -1.84
CA GLU A 132 -20.03 19.54 -3.20
C GLU A 132 -18.80 19.59 -4.10
N ARG A 133 -18.99 19.28 -5.40
CA ARG A 133 -17.96 19.49 -6.42
C ARG A 133 -18.28 20.84 -7.05
N ASP A 134 -17.38 21.80 -6.90
CA ASP A 134 -17.41 23.04 -7.68
C ASP A 134 -17.39 22.75 -9.20
#